data_AF-A0AAW8KUC9-F1
#
_entry.id   AF-A0AAW8KUC9-F1
#
_cell.length_a   1.000
_cell.length_b   1.000
_cell.length_c   1.000
_cell.angle_alpha   90.00
_cell.angle_beta   90.00
_cell.angle_gamma   90.00
#
_symmetry.space_group_name_H-M   'P 1'
#
loop_
_entity.id
_entity.type
_entity.pdbx_description
1 polymer ?
#
loop_
_entity_poly.entity_id
_entity_poly.type
_entity_poly.pdbx_seq_one_letter_code
_entity_poly.pdbx_strand_id
1 'polypeptide(L)'
;RNMPFEDETFHAVVFDPPHLVHAGDKSWLALKYGKLGENWKEDLAKGFSECFRVLKPNGMLIFKWNETQIKVSEVLALTDQ
;
A
#
# COMPACT_ATOMS: atom_id res chain seq x y z
N ARG A 1 4.82 -9.81 0.23
CA ARG A 1 5.74 -9.02 -0.62
C ARG A 1 7.15 -9.29 -0.10
N ASN A 2 8.18 -9.27 -0.96
CA ASN A 2 9.58 -9.42 -0.53
C ASN A 2 10.46 -8.59 -1.47
N MET A 3 10.76 -7.35 -1.07
CA MET A 3 11.60 -6.47 -1.88
C MET A 3 13.07 -6.89 -1.76
N PRO A 4 13.87 -6.87 -2.85
CA PRO A 4 15.27 -7.30 -2.84
C PRO A 4 16.21 -6.24 -2.23
N PHE A 5 15.77 -5.59 -1.16
CA PHE A 5 16.52 -4.59 -0.42
C PHE A 5 16.69 -5.05 1.01
N GLU A 6 17.84 -4.73 1.58
CA GLU A 6 18.13 -4.97 2.99
C GLU A 6 17.24 -4.08 3.89
N ASP A 7 17.18 -4.45 5.15
CA ASP A 7 16.49 -3.66 6.16
C ASP A 7 17.14 -2.26 6.26
N GLU A 8 16.35 -1.24 6.58
CA GLU A 8 16.85 0.13 6.82
C GLU A 8 17.70 0.71 5.66
N THR A 9 17.32 0.42 4.41
CA THR A 9 18.06 0.88 3.22
C THR A 9 17.76 2.34 2.87
N PHE A 10 16.50 2.77 2.96
CA PHE A 10 16.04 4.05 2.38
C PHE A 10 15.63 5.07 3.44
N HIS A 11 15.92 6.35 3.20
CA HIS A 11 15.41 7.45 4.05
C HIS A 11 13.95 7.81 3.74
N ALA A 12 13.48 7.48 2.54
CA ALA A 12 12.11 7.73 2.11
C ALA A 12 11.58 6.56 1.27
N VAL A 13 10.35 6.16 1.53
CA VAL A 13 9.62 5.15 0.77
C VAL A 13 8.30 5.76 0.29
N VAL A 14 7.94 5.53 -0.97
CA VAL A 14 6.64 5.95 -1.52
C VAL A 14 5.82 4.70 -1.77
N PHE A 15 4.67 4.62 -1.12
CA PHE A 15 3.75 3.51 -1.27
C PHE A 15 2.43 3.99 -1.91
N ASP A 16 2.25 3.59 -3.17
CA ASP A 16 1.09 3.93 -4.00
C ASP A 16 0.41 2.67 -4.56
N PRO A 17 -0.29 1.89 -3.72
CA PRO A 17 -1.00 0.69 -4.15
C PRO A 17 -2.33 1.04 -4.87
N PRO A 18 -2.92 0.07 -5.62
CA PRO A 18 -4.31 0.17 -6.04
C PRO A 18 -5.24 0.40 -4.84
N HIS A 19 -6.30 1.16 -5.03
CA HIS A 19 -7.27 1.52 -3.97
C HIS A 19 -8.74 1.27 -4.36
N LEU A 20 -8.97 0.59 -5.49
CA LEU A 20 -10.30 0.27 -5.99
C LEU A 20 -10.65 -1.18 -5.65
N VAL A 21 -11.76 -1.41 -4.95
CA VAL A 21 -12.35 -2.76 -4.74
C VAL A 21 -13.36 -3.05 -5.82
N HIS A 22 -14.23 -2.08 -6.11
CA HIS A 22 -15.28 -2.16 -7.10
C HIS A 22 -14.94 -1.29 -8.30
N ALA A 23 -14.53 -1.94 -9.39
CA ALA A 23 -14.36 -1.33 -10.69
C ALA A 23 -14.64 -2.40 -11.75
N GLY A 24 -15.33 -2.02 -12.83
CA GLY A 24 -15.50 -2.92 -13.96
C GLY A 24 -14.14 -3.23 -14.58
N ASP A 25 -13.89 -4.47 -14.95
CA ASP A 25 -12.55 -4.92 -15.37
C ASP A 25 -12.05 -4.24 -16.66
N LYS A 26 -12.97 -3.67 -17.44
CA LYS A 26 -12.68 -2.85 -18.64
C LYS A 26 -12.78 -1.34 -18.39
N SER A 27 -13.03 -0.92 -17.16
CA SER A 27 -13.12 0.51 -16.84
C SER A 27 -11.74 1.16 -16.92
N TRP A 28 -11.71 2.40 -17.39
CA TRP A 28 -10.48 3.20 -17.47
C TRP A 28 -9.76 3.30 -16.11
N LEU A 29 -10.53 3.37 -15.02
CA LEU A 29 -10.01 3.43 -13.65
C LEU A 29 -9.28 2.14 -13.26
N ALA A 30 -9.85 0.97 -13.53
CA ALA A 30 -9.20 -0.32 -13.25
C ALA A 30 -7.94 -0.51 -14.11
N LEU A 31 -7.98 -0.12 -15.39
CA LEU A 31 -6.83 -0.21 -16.28
C LEU A 31 -5.68 0.72 -15.88
N LYS A 32 -6.00 1.93 -15.41
CA LYS A 32 -5.00 2.96 -15.07
C LYS A 32 -4.42 2.80 -13.66
N TYR A 33 -5.25 2.43 -12.68
CA TYR A 33 -4.86 2.42 -11.26
C TYR A 33 -4.84 1.03 -10.63
N GLY A 34 -5.18 -0.01 -11.40
CA GLY A 34 -5.34 -1.35 -10.88
C GLY A 34 -6.57 -1.51 -10.00
N LYS A 35 -6.76 -2.73 -9.51
CA LYS A 35 -7.83 -3.12 -8.60
C LYS A 35 -7.24 -3.97 -7.49
N LEU A 36 -7.76 -3.80 -6.28
CA LEU A 36 -7.45 -4.63 -5.14
C LEU A 36 -8.03 -6.04 -5.35
N GLY A 37 -7.25 -7.06 -4.99
CA GLY A 37 -7.68 -8.46 -5.02
C GLY A 37 -8.59 -8.81 -3.84
N GLU A 38 -9.06 -10.05 -3.79
CA GLU A 38 -9.95 -10.53 -2.72
C GLU A 38 -9.31 -10.42 -1.32
N ASN A 39 -8.00 -10.69 -1.21
CA ASN A 39 -7.25 -10.67 0.04
C ASN A 39 -6.46 -9.35 0.24
N TRP A 40 -6.98 -8.24 -0.26
CA TRP A 40 -6.26 -6.96 -0.28
C TRP A 40 -5.78 -6.48 1.08
N LYS A 41 -6.51 -6.79 2.17
CA LYS A 41 -6.10 -6.41 3.53
C LYS A 41 -4.76 -7.04 3.90
N GLU A 42 -4.61 -8.33 3.63
CA GLU A 42 -3.38 -9.07 3.89
C GLU A 42 -2.24 -8.58 2.99
N ASP A 43 -2.54 -8.32 1.72
CA ASP A 43 -1.56 -7.80 0.76
C ASP A 43 -1.07 -6.39 1.14
N LEU A 44 -1.96 -5.50 1.60
CA LEU A 44 -1.60 -4.18 2.09
C LEU A 44 -0.82 -4.24 3.40
N ALA A 45 -1.23 -5.09 4.36
CA ALA A 45 -0.49 -5.29 5.61
C ALA A 45 0.94 -5.76 5.34
N LYS A 46 1.11 -6.75 4.45
CA LYS A 46 2.42 -7.20 3.97
C LYS A 46 3.19 -6.10 3.23
N GLY A 47 2.48 -5.25 2.48
CA GLY A 47 3.06 -4.09 1.79
C GLY A 47 3.60 -3.05 2.76
N PHE A 48 2.82 -2.67 3.78
CA PHE A 48 3.25 -1.78 4.86
C PHE A 48 4.45 -2.36 5.60
N SER A 49 4.37 -3.62 6.04
CA SER A 49 5.47 -4.29 6.74
C SER A 49 6.77 -4.25 5.93
N GLU A 50 6.71 -4.51 4.62
CA GLU A 50 7.89 -4.41 3.75
C GLU A 50 8.39 -2.98 3.56
N CYS A 51 7.47 -1.99 3.48
CA CYS A 51 7.85 -0.58 3.39
C CYS A 51 8.57 -0.10 4.66
N PHE A 52 8.09 -0.48 5.84
CA PHE A 52 8.73 -0.15 7.10
C PHE A 52 10.04 -0.91 7.31
N ARG A 53 10.13 -2.19 6.91
CA ARG A 53 11.37 -2.97 6.98
C ARG A 53 12.53 -2.29 6.26
N VAL A 54 12.30 -1.79 5.05
CA VAL A 54 13.37 -1.15 4.25
C VAL A 54 13.59 0.33 4.59
N LEU A 55 12.79 0.91 5.48
CA LEU A 55 12.88 2.30 5.89
C LEU A 55 13.89 2.43 7.03
N LYS A 56 14.80 3.41 6.93
CA LYS A 56 15.73 3.75 8.01
C LYS A 56 15.00 4.25 9.25
N PRO A 57 15.62 4.15 10.44
CA PRO A 57 15.16 4.87 11.62
C PRO A 57 15.00 6.36 11.32
N ASN A 58 13.87 6.95 11.72
CA ASN A 58 13.48 8.34 11.41
C ASN A 58 13.30 8.64 9.90
N GLY A 59 13.16 7.63 9.06
CA GLY A 59 12.77 7.79 7.66
C GLY A 59 11.29 8.16 7.49
N MET A 60 10.90 8.50 6.27
CA MET A 60 9.52 8.90 5.93
C MET A 60 8.87 7.92 4.95
N LEU A 61 7.71 7.38 5.32
CA LEU A 61 6.82 6.68 4.39
C LEU A 61 5.74 7.65 3.88
N ILE A 62 5.69 7.87 2.57
CA ILE A 62 4.60 8.60 1.91
C ILE A 62 3.59 7.58 1.40
N PHE A 63 2.40 7.58 1.97
CA PHE A 63 1.31 6.69 1.56
C PHE A 63 0.25 7.46 0.77
N LYS A 64 0.01 7.07 -0.49
CA LYS A 64 -1.05 7.67 -1.33
C LYS A 64 -2.31 6.81 -1.25
N TRP A 65 -3.42 7.42 -0.83
CA TRP A 65 -4.70 6.73 -0.72
C TRP A 65 -5.88 7.58 -1.17
N ASN A 66 -6.91 6.94 -1.75
CA ASN A 66 -8.21 7.55 -2.01
C ASN A 66 -9.28 6.79 -1.23
N GLU A 67 -9.99 7.50 -0.37
CA GLU A 67 -10.91 6.91 0.60
C GLU A 67 -12.35 6.70 0.10
N THR A 68 -12.61 6.89 -1.20
CA THR A 68 -13.97 6.79 -1.76
C THR A 68 -14.64 5.43 -1.50
N GLN A 69 -13.88 4.33 -1.50
CA GLN A 69 -14.43 2.98 -1.30
C GLN A 69 -14.01 2.33 0.03
N ILE A 70 -12.83 2.66 0.53
CA ILE A 70 -12.28 2.14 1.78
C ILE A 70 -11.75 3.32 2.57
N LYS A 71 -12.23 3.50 3.81
CA LYS A 71 -11.80 4.60 4.66
C LYS A 71 -10.30 4.50 4.97
N VAL A 72 -9.62 5.63 5.02
CA VAL A 72 -8.20 5.67 5.41
C VAL A 72 -7.96 5.01 6.78
N SER A 73 -8.90 5.17 7.72
CA SER A 73 -8.83 4.55 9.06
C SER A 73 -8.77 3.03 9.02
N GLU A 74 -9.47 2.39 8.07
CA GLU A 74 -9.45 0.93 7.91
C GLU A 74 -8.10 0.44 7.40
N VAL A 75 -7.43 1.24 6.58
CA VAL A 75 -6.14 0.90 5.98
C VAL A 75 -5.00 1.17 6.96
N LEU A 76 -5.06 2.28 7.71
CA LEU A 76 -4.09 2.57 8.77
C LEU A 76 -4.15 1.54 9.90
N ALA A 77 -5.31 0.91 10.15
CA ALA A 77 -5.42 -0.19 11.10
C ALA A 77 -4.72 -1.49 10.64
N LEU A 78 -4.17 -1.55 9.41
CA LEU A 78 -3.42 -2.70 8.89
C LEU A 78 -1.91 -2.60 9.16
N THR A 79 -1.46 -1.56 9.87
CA THR A 79 -0.06 -1.39 10.26
C THR A 79 0.05 -1.23 11.78
N ASP A 80 1.18 -1.68 12.32
CA ASP A 80 1.50 -1.59 13.76
C ASP A 80 2.25 -0.30 14.14
N GLN A 81 2.29 0.70 13.25
CA GLN A 81 2.88 2.03 13.48
C GLN A 81 1.81 3.04 13.89
#